data_AF-A0A7S1WF65-F1
#
_entry.id   AF-A0A7S1WF65-F1
#
_cell.length_a   1.000
_cell.length_b   1.000
_cell.length_c   1.000
_cell.angle_alpha   90.00
_cell.angle_beta   90.00
_cell.angle_gamma   90.00
#
_symmetry.space_group_name_H-M   'P 1'
#
loop_
_entity.id
_entity.type
_entity.pdbx_description
1 polymer ?
#
loop_
_entity_poly.entity_id
_entity_poly.type
_entity_poly.pdbx_seq_one_letter_code
_entity_poly.pdbx_strand_id
1 'polypeptide(L)'
;DVDGRPMIWVQMALTEVAKLTPSLAVRNTWLAQDATLRSSDEANRQGLCFVYDLRGVGLKNVSFNPRYLSTAIRGATSHPMHISRVWMVDAPAVFWAAWKVGQGFLPAHVREVVHFIDTGARDTPECFAPICQASELPPYLGGDERVGGSYSEWMFKQ
;
A
#
# COMPACT_ATOMS: atom_id res chain seq x y z
N ASP A 1 5.81 -9.84 -5.74
CA ASP A 1 5.82 -8.91 -6.89
C ASP A 1 6.63 -9.59 -7.99
N VAL A 2 6.78 -8.95 -9.16
CA VAL A 2 7.56 -9.53 -10.27
C VAL A 2 9.00 -9.92 -9.91
N ASP A 3 9.57 -9.38 -8.83
CA ASP A 3 10.92 -9.72 -8.36
C ASP A 3 10.91 -10.65 -7.12
N GLY A 4 9.76 -11.25 -6.79
CA GLY A 4 9.62 -12.20 -5.68
C GLY A 4 9.39 -11.57 -4.31
N ARG A 5 9.26 -10.24 -4.19
CA ARG A 5 9.00 -9.60 -2.89
C ARG A 5 7.61 -9.94 -2.36
N PRO A 6 7.43 -10.19 -1.06
CA PRO A 6 6.11 -10.23 -0.45
C PRO A 6 5.35 -8.92 -0.70
N MET A 7 4.04 -9.05 -0.96
CA MET A 7 3.19 -7.91 -1.34
C MET A 7 2.10 -7.64 -0.31
N ILE A 8 1.76 -6.36 -0.16
CA ILE A 8 0.59 -5.91 0.59
C ILE A 8 -0.26 -5.03 -0.31
N TRP A 9 -1.49 -5.47 -0.58
CA TRP A 9 -2.48 -4.70 -1.30
C TRP A 9 -3.33 -3.88 -0.33
N VAL A 10 -3.48 -2.59 -0.61
CA VAL A 10 -4.25 -1.64 0.22
C VAL A 10 -5.30 -0.97 -0.66
N GLN A 11 -6.56 -1.30 -0.42
CA GLN A 11 -7.70 -0.66 -1.08
C GLN A 11 -8.00 0.69 -0.42
N MET A 12 -7.50 1.78 -0.99
CA MET A 12 -7.58 3.10 -0.37
C MET A 12 -9.00 3.66 -0.33
N ALA A 13 -9.90 3.25 -1.23
CA ALA A 13 -11.31 3.64 -1.20
C ALA A 13 -12.05 3.24 0.09
N LEU A 14 -11.58 2.17 0.76
CA LEU A 14 -12.14 1.70 2.04
C LEU A 14 -11.65 2.53 3.24
N THR A 15 -10.67 3.42 3.05
CA THR A 15 -10.09 4.22 4.12
C THR A 15 -10.90 5.47 4.39
N GLU A 16 -11.40 5.65 5.61
CA GLU A 16 -12.02 6.92 6.02
C GLU A 16 -11.09 7.70 6.95
N VAL A 17 -10.35 8.67 6.41
CA VAL A 17 -9.28 9.34 7.15
C VAL A 17 -9.81 10.11 8.37
N ALA A 18 -11.04 10.63 8.30
CA ALA A 18 -11.69 11.29 9.44
C ALA A 18 -11.93 10.35 10.64
N LYS A 19 -11.97 9.03 10.41
CA LYS A 19 -12.13 8.00 11.46
C LYS A 19 -10.80 7.39 11.93
N LEU A 20 -9.67 7.79 11.34
CA LEU A 20 -8.37 7.21 11.62
C LEU A 20 -7.44 8.25 12.23
N THR A 21 -6.89 7.97 13.41
CA THR A 21 -5.72 8.73 13.88
C THR A 21 -4.48 8.32 13.08
N PRO A 22 -3.47 9.20 12.91
CA PRO A 22 -2.21 8.82 12.27
C PRO A 22 -1.55 7.60 12.93
N SER A 23 -1.61 7.52 14.27
CA SER A 23 -1.05 6.40 15.02
C SER A 23 -1.75 5.08 14.73
N LEU A 24 -3.07 5.09 14.55
CA LEU A 24 -3.82 3.90 14.17
C LEU A 24 -3.47 3.44 12.75
N ALA A 25 -3.37 4.37 11.80
CA ALA A 25 -2.96 4.06 10.43
C ALA A 25 -1.55 3.45 10.38
N VAL A 26 -0.59 4.04 11.10
CA VAL A 26 0.79 3.53 11.21
C VAL A 26 0.81 2.14 11.86
N ARG A 27 0.11 1.96 12.99
CA ARG A 27 0.06 0.68 13.71
C ARG A 27 -0.52 -0.44 12.85
N ASN A 28 -1.64 -0.19 12.17
CA ASN A 28 -2.25 -1.18 11.30
C ASN A 28 -1.31 -1.57 10.15
N THR A 29 -0.59 -0.58 9.60
CA THR A 29 0.42 -0.82 8.56
C THR A 29 1.55 -1.71 9.10
N TRP A 30 2.13 -1.39 10.26
CA TRP A 30 3.22 -2.17 10.85
C TRP A 30 2.81 -3.61 11.15
N LEU A 31 1.62 -3.82 11.72
CA LEU A 31 1.14 -5.18 12.00
C LEU A 31 0.93 -6.00 10.72
N ALA A 32 0.45 -5.38 9.63
CA ALA A 32 0.34 -6.04 8.34
C ALA A 32 1.72 -6.37 7.77
N GLN A 33 2.68 -5.45 7.87
CA GLN A 33 4.07 -5.68 7.45
C GLN A 33 4.68 -6.86 8.21
N ASP A 34 4.58 -6.88 9.53
CA ASP A 34 5.12 -7.95 10.38
C ASP A 34 4.50 -9.31 10.01
N ALA A 35 3.19 -9.35 9.79
CA ALA A 35 2.51 -10.57 9.37
C ALA A 35 3.05 -11.08 8.02
N THR A 36 3.26 -10.19 7.06
CA THR A 36 3.74 -10.54 5.72
C THR A 36 5.20 -11.02 5.73
N LEU A 37 6.07 -10.41 6.56
CA LEU A 37 7.50 -10.77 6.60
C LEU A 37 7.83 -11.97 7.49
N ARG A 38 6.87 -12.52 8.24
CA ARG A 38 7.06 -13.74 9.05
C ARG A 38 7.34 -15.01 8.25
N SER A 39 7.18 -14.96 6.92
CA SER A 39 7.32 -16.14 6.06
C SER A 39 8.74 -16.69 5.97
N SER A 40 9.77 -15.84 5.93
CA SER A 40 11.19 -16.27 5.90
C SER A 40 12.17 -15.11 6.14
N ASP A 41 13.41 -15.44 6.51
CA ASP A 41 14.51 -14.47 6.54
C ASP A 41 14.79 -13.84 5.18
N GLU A 42 14.59 -14.59 4.09
CA GLU A 42 14.79 -14.10 2.73
C GLU A 42 13.77 -13.02 2.37
N ALA A 43 12.49 -13.25 2.70
CA ALA A 43 11.45 -12.23 2.59
C ALA A 43 11.81 -10.97 3.40
N ASN A 44 12.37 -11.16 4.61
CA ASN A 44 12.85 -10.07 5.45
C ASN A 44 14.07 -9.33 4.88
N ARG A 45 14.90 -9.94 4.02
CA ARG A 45 16.02 -9.26 3.33
C ARG A 45 15.61 -8.58 2.03
N GLN A 46 14.66 -9.15 1.30
CA GLN A 46 14.19 -8.61 0.02
C GLN A 46 13.23 -7.42 0.19
N GLY A 47 12.45 -7.45 1.26
CA GLY A 47 11.59 -6.35 1.67
C GLY A 47 10.23 -6.37 1.04
N LEU A 48 9.45 -5.35 1.35
CA LEU A 48 8.04 -5.31 0.99
C LEU A 48 7.78 -4.51 -0.26
N CYS A 49 6.83 -5.00 -1.05
CA CYS A 49 6.17 -4.26 -2.10
C CYS A 49 4.76 -3.88 -1.62
N PHE A 50 4.51 -2.58 -1.44
CA PHE A 50 3.16 -2.06 -1.22
C PHE A 50 2.48 -1.79 -2.55
N VAL A 51 1.18 -2.11 -2.64
CA VAL A 51 0.33 -1.73 -3.76
C VAL A 51 -0.87 -0.99 -3.19
N TYR A 52 -0.89 0.32 -3.36
CA TYR A 52 -2.02 1.18 -3.01
C TYR A 52 -2.93 1.30 -4.23
N ASP A 53 -4.09 0.64 -4.14
CA ASP A 53 -5.16 0.78 -5.11
C ASP A 53 -5.98 2.04 -4.80
N LEU A 54 -5.88 3.03 -5.68
CA LEU A 54 -6.52 4.34 -5.53
C LEU A 54 -7.84 4.43 -6.30
N ARG A 55 -8.31 3.35 -6.94
CA ARG A 55 -9.65 3.33 -7.57
C ARG A 55 -10.71 3.63 -6.52
N GLY A 56 -11.62 4.55 -6.84
CA GLY A 56 -12.69 4.99 -5.93
C GLY A 56 -12.23 5.93 -4.80
N VAL A 57 -10.96 6.36 -4.78
CA VAL A 57 -10.50 7.39 -3.83
C VAL A 57 -11.16 8.74 -4.12
N GLY A 58 -11.76 9.31 -3.07
CA GLY A 58 -12.31 10.66 -3.06
C GLY A 58 -11.82 11.47 -1.86
N LEU A 59 -12.47 12.62 -1.61
CA LEU A 59 -12.07 13.54 -0.54
C LEU A 59 -12.07 12.91 0.85
N LYS A 60 -12.97 11.96 1.14
CA LYS A 60 -13.04 11.27 2.44
C LYS A 60 -11.79 10.42 2.75
N ASN A 61 -11.06 10.02 1.72
CA ASN A 61 -9.90 9.13 1.80
C ASN A 61 -8.58 9.90 1.91
N VAL A 62 -8.61 11.24 1.86
CA VAL A 62 -7.41 12.09 1.76
C VAL A 62 -7.37 13.07 2.93
N SER A 63 -6.18 13.28 3.50
CA SER A 63 -5.93 14.36 4.46
C SER A 63 -4.99 15.39 3.86
N PHE A 64 -5.38 16.65 3.96
CA PHE A 64 -4.54 17.80 3.66
C PHE A 64 -3.94 18.42 4.94
N ASN A 65 -4.15 17.80 6.11
CA ASN A 65 -3.59 18.29 7.36
C ASN A 65 -2.09 17.94 7.40
N PRO A 66 -1.18 18.93 7.35
CA PRO A 66 0.25 18.68 7.27
C PRO A 66 0.81 17.97 8.51
N ARG A 67 0.20 18.17 9.69
CA ARG A 67 0.59 17.43 10.90
C ARG A 67 0.22 15.95 10.78
N TYR A 68 -0.99 15.67 10.29
CA TYR A 68 -1.42 14.29 10.04
C TYR A 68 -0.45 13.60 9.08
N LEU A 69 -0.17 14.23 7.93
CA LEU A 69 0.72 13.71 6.90
C LEU A 69 2.14 13.50 7.46
N SER A 70 2.69 14.49 8.16
CA SER A 70 4.03 14.37 8.76
C SER A 70 4.10 13.25 9.79
N THR A 71 3.10 13.08 10.65
CA THR A 71 3.08 12.00 11.66
C THR A 71 2.95 10.63 11.00
N ALA A 72 2.03 10.49 10.03
CA ALA A 72 1.83 9.24 9.30
C ALA A 72 3.09 8.84 8.52
N ILE A 73 3.72 9.78 7.81
CA ILE A 73 4.96 9.55 7.08
C ILE A 73 6.09 9.14 8.02
N ARG A 74 6.35 9.93 9.07
CA ARG A 74 7.44 9.62 10.02
C ARG A 74 7.25 8.25 10.66
N GLY A 75 6.02 7.93 11.07
CA GLY A 75 5.70 6.61 11.63
C GLY A 75 5.84 5.49 10.60
N ALA A 76 5.35 5.67 9.37
CA ALA A 76 5.50 4.66 8.32
C ALA A 76 6.97 4.38 8.00
N THR A 77 7.84 5.38 8.10
CA THR A 77 9.28 5.26 7.78
C THR A 77 10.15 4.91 8.98
N SER A 78 9.60 4.85 10.19
CA SER A 78 10.37 4.52 11.40
C SER A 78 10.29 3.04 11.79
N HIS A 79 9.55 2.23 11.03
CA HIS A 79 9.52 0.79 11.26
C HIS A 79 10.87 0.18 10.84
N PRO A 80 11.44 -0.76 11.60
CA PRO A 80 12.72 -1.40 11.26
C PRO A 80 12.69 -2.30 10.01
N MET A 81 11.60 -2.31 9.24
CA MET A 81 11.46 -3.14 8.04
C MET A 81 11.43 -2.27 6.78
N HIS A 82 12.07 -2.75 5.72
CA HIS A 82 12.35 -1.94 4.54
C HIS A 82 11.23 -2.01 3.50
N ILE A 83 10.68 -0.83 3.21
CA ILE A 83 9.83 -0.59 2.05
C ILE A 83 10.75 -0.55 0.84
N SER A 84 10.67 -1.58 -0.01
CA SER A 84 11.54 -1.70 -1.19
C SER A 84 10.86 -1.29 -2.48
N ARG A 85 9.52 -1.32 -2.51
CA ARG A 85 8.71 -0.87 -3.65
C ARG A 85 7.34 -0.41 -3.19
N VAL A 86 6.82 0.63 -3.82
CA VAL A 86 5.46 1.12 -3.64
C VAL A 86 4.84 1.38 -5.01
N TRP A 87 3.71 0.76 -5.29
CA TRP A 87 2.88 1.06 -6.45
C TRP A 87 1.66 1.87 -6.02
N MET A 88 1.39 2.93 -6.77
CA MET A 88 0.17 3.72 -6.70
C MET A 88 -0.62 3.45 -7.98
N VAL A 89 -1.72 2.73 -7.86
CA VAL A 89 -2.55 2.28 -8.99
C VAL A 89 -3.73 3.23 -9.16
N ASP A 90 -3.93 3.75 -10.38
CA ASP A 90 -5.08 4.58 -10.77
C ASP A 90 -5.30 5.82 -9.89
N ALA A 91 -4.23 6.58 -9.67
CA ALA A 91 -4.25 7.79 -8.84
C ALA A 91 -5.21 8.88 -9.38
N PRO A 92 -6.31 9.22 -8.66
CA PRO A 92 -7.23 10.26 -9.11
C PRO A 92 -6.68 11.67 -8.91
N ALA A 93 -7.30 12.67 -9.55
CA ALA A 93 -6.87 14.08 -9.46
C ALA A 93 -6.74 14.59 -8.01
N VAL A 94 -7.64 14.19 -7.11
CA VAL A 94 -7.59 14.56 -5.68
C VAL A 94 -6.34 14.03 -4.98
N PHE A 95 -5.87 12.83 -5.35
CA PHE A 95 -4.64 12.26 -4.82
C PHE A 95 -3.44 13.09 -5.24
N TRP A 96 -3.35 13.51 -6.51
CA TRP A 96 -2.22 14.29 -7.00
C TRP A 96 -2.04 15.62 -6.27
N ALA A 97 -3.14 16.26 -5.86
CA ALA A 97 -3.08 17.45 -5.01
C ALA A 97 -2.44 17.14 -3.64
N ALA A 98 -2.87 16.05 -2.99
CA ALA A 98 -2.31 15.62 -1.72
C ALA A 98 -0.86 15.15 -1.85
N TRP A 99 -0.51 14.43 -2.92
CA TRP A 99 0.85 13.98 -3.21
C TRP A 99 1.81 15.17 -3.37
N LYS A 100 1.41 16.22 -4.09
CA LYS A 100 2.22 17.43 -4.24
C LYS A 100 2.59 18.08 -2.90
N VAL A 101 1.67 18.05 -1.93
CA VAL A 101 1.89 18.55 -0.57
C VAL A 101 2.71 17.54 0.26
N GLY A 102 2.35 16.27 0.20
CA GLY A 102 2.88 15.19 1.02
C GLY A 102 4.31 14.79 0.69
N GLN A 103 4.68 14.79 -0.59
CA GLN A 103 5.98 14.31 -1.05
C GLN A 103 7.17 15.09 -0.46
N GLY A 104 6.98 16.37 -0.12
CA GLY A 104 8.01 17.18 0.52
C GLY A 104 8.39 16.69 1.93
N PHE A 105 7.53 15.91 2.57
CA PHE A 105 7.78 15.31 3.89
C PHE A 105 8.39 13.90 3.81
N LEU A 106 8.44 13.30 2.61
CA LEU A 106 8.99 11.96 2.42
C LEU A 106 10.53 12.01 2.33
N PRO A 107 11.24 11.16 3.10
CA PRO A 107 12.66 10.93 2.88
C PRO A 107 12.95 10.55 1.41
N ALA A 108 14.12 10.94 0.88
CA ALA A 108 14.47 10.70 -0.53
C ALA A 108 14.37 9.22 -0.92
N HIS A 109 14.94 8.32 -0.10
CA HIS A 109 14.90 6.88 -0.33
C HIS A 109 13.47 6.30 -0.41
N VAL A 110 12.48 6.92 0.24
CA VAL A 110 11.08 6.50 0.13
C VAL A 110 10.47 6.98 -1.17
N ARG A 111 10.79 8.20 -1.61
CA ARG A 111 10.30 8.74 -2.89
C ARG A 111 10.82 7.95 -4.08
N GLU A 112 12.05 7.47 -3.99
CA GLU A 112 12.73 6.71 -5.05
C GLU A 112 12.10 5.34 -5.32
N VAL A 113 11.40 4.76 -4.33
CA VAL A 113 10.72 3.46 -4.46
C VAL A 113 9.23 3.57 -4.81
N VAL A 114 8.71 4.79 -5.02
CA VAL A 114 7.31 5.03 -5.37
C VAL A 114 7.14 5.10 -6.89
N HIS A 115 6.28 4.22 -7.39
CA HIS A 115 5.93 4.10 -8.79
C HIS A 115 4.43 4.31 -8.99
N PHE A 116 4.05 4.82 -10.15
CA PHE A 116 2.67 5.08 -10.53
C PHE A 116 2.32 4.26 -11.76
N ILE A 117 1.11 3.70 -11.77
CA ILE A 117 0.56 3.01 -12.94
C ILE A 117 -0.91 3.38 -13.12
N ASP A 118 -1.32 3.49 -14.37
CA ASP A 118 -2.70 3.73 -14.78
C ASP A 118 -3.17 2.52 -15.59
N THR A 119 -4.15 1.80 -15.06
CA THR A 119 -4.78 0.64 -15.68
C THR A 119 -5.93 1.07 -16.60
N GLY A 120 -6.37 2.33 -16.51
CA GLY A 120 -7.58 2.84 -17.13
C GLY A 120 -8.85 2.30 -16.45
N ALA A 121 -8.77 1.94 -15.17
CA ALA A 121 -9.81 1.23 -14.42
C ALA A 121 -10.26 -0.08 -15.11
N ARG A 122 -9.31 -0.77 -15.75
CA ARG A 122 -9.53 -2.08 -16.37
C ARG A 122 -8.94 -3.15 -15.46
N ASP A 123 -9.77 -4.14 -15.16
CA ASP A 123 -9.40 -5.22 -14.25
C ASP A 123 -8.84 -6.43 -15.01
N THR A 124 -8.31 -6.19 -16.21
CA THR A 124 -7.64 -7.20 -17.01
C THR A 124 -6.24 -7.45 -16.43
N PRO A 125 -5.83 -8.70 -16.15
CA PRO A 125 -4.56 -9.00 -15.49
C PRO A 125 -3.33 -8.39 -16.15
N GLU A 126 -3.36 -8.19 -17.46
CA GLU A 126 -2.28 -7.59 -18.24
C GLU A 126 -1.94 -6.16 -17.78
N CYS A 127 -2.92 -5.42 -17.25
CA CYS A 127 -2.70 -4.08 -16.73
C CYS A 127 -1.83 -4.06 -15.46
N PHE A 128 -1.78 -5.18 -14.73
CA PHE A 128 -1.03 -5.34 -13.49
C PHE A 128 0.27 -6.13 -13.67
N ALA A 129 0.61 -6.52 -14.90
CA ALA A 129 1.82 -7.26 -15.22
C ALA A 129 3.13 -6.60 -14.71
N PRO A 130 3.26 -5.26 -14.63
CA PRO A 130 4.43 -4.63 -14.00
C PRO A 130 4.54 -4.84 -12.48
N ILE A 131 3.44 -5.22 -11.82
CA ILE A 131 3.35 -5.38 -10.36
C ILE A 131 3.55 -6.85 -10.00
N CYS A 132 2.78 -7.76 -10.58
CA CYS A 132 2.80 -9.17 -10.26
C CYS A 132 2.22 -10.04 -11.38
N GLN A 133 2.37 -11.36 -11.23
CA GLN A 133 1.73 -12.31 -12.12
C GLN A 133 0.22 -12.34 -11.88
N ALA A 134 -0.57 -12.68 -12.91
CA ALA A 134 -2.03 -12.73 -12.82
C ALA A 134 -2.54 -13.63 -11.68
N SER A 135 -1.85 -14.74 -11.41
CA SER A 135 -2.17 -15.65 -10.31
C SER A 135 -1.97 -15.04 -8.93
N GLU A 136 -1.16 -13.98 -8.80
CA GLU A 136 -0.86 -13.29 -7.55
C GLU A 136 -1.73 -12.04 -7.32
N LEU A 137 -2.72 -11.81 -8.20
CA LEU A 137 -3.68 -10.74 -8.00
C LEU A 137 -4.62 -11.07 -6.83
N PRO A 138 -5.13 -10.05 -6.13
CA PRO A 138 -6.15 -10.28 -5.12
C PRO A 138 -7.50 -10.64 -5.77
N PRO A 139 -8.42 -11.27 -5.03
CA PRO A 139 -9.68 -11.79 -5.59
C PRO A 139 -10.59 -10.71 -6.20
N TYR A 140 -10.60 -9.51 -5.61
CA TYR A 140 -11.38 -8.37 -6.14
C TYR A 140 -10.84 -7.81 -7.47
N LEU A 141 -9.68 -8.28 -7.91
CA LEU A 141 -9.06 -8.00 -9.22
C LEU A 141 -9.07 -9.23 -10.14
N GLY A 142 -9.86 -10.26 -9.81
CA GLY A 142 -9.95 -11.49 -10.61
C GLY A 142 -8.82 -12.50 -10.37
N GLY A 143 -8.05 -12.34 -9.30
CA GLY A 143 -7.05 -13.33 -8.87
C GLY A 143 -7.62 -14.46 -8.00
N ASP A 144 -6.73 -15.32 -7.49
CA ASP A 144 -7.10 -16.53 -6.73
C ASP A 144 -7.47 -16.18 -5.26
N GLU A 145 -8.57 -16.74 -4.74
CA GLU A 145 -9.01 -16.58 -3.33
C GLU A 145 -7.98 -17.03 -2.29
N ARG A 146 -7.06 -17.92 -2.69
CA ARG A 146 -5.96 -18.40 -1.85
C ARG A 146 -4.79 -17.41 -1.79
N VAL A 147 -4.75 -16.44 -2.71
CA VAL A 147 -3.72 -15.41 -2.75
C VAL A 147 -4.17 -14.21 -1.95
N GLY A 148 -3.55 -14.09 -0.77
CA GLY A 148 -3.80 -12.99 0.15
C GLY A 148 -5.03 -13.25 1.01
N GLY A 149 -4.83 -13.87 2.16
CA GLY A 149 -5.83 -13.82 3.23
C GLY A 149 -6.05 -12.36 3.65
N SER A 150 -7.31 -11.97 3.89
CA SER A 150 -7.58 -10.64 4.42
C SER A 150 -6.80 -10.44 5.72
N TYR A 151 -6.12 -9.29 5.85
CA TYR A 151 -5.43 -8.94 7.10
C TYR A 151 -6.38 -8.96 8.30
N SER A 152 -7.64 -8.55 8.11
CA SER A 152 -8.66 -8.65 9.16
C SER A 152 -8.93 -10.10 9.56
N GLU A 153 -9.04 -11.01 8.60
CA GLU A 153 -9.19 -12.44 8.91
C GLU A 153 -7.98 -13.00 9.64
N TRP A 154 -6.76 -12.63 9.24
CA TRP A 154 -5.54 -13.04 9.94
C TRP A 154 -5.53 -12.53 11.38
N MET A 155 -5.95 -11.28 11.62
CA MET A 155 -5.99 -10.68 12.96
C MET A 155 -6.97 -11.41 13.89
N PHE A 156 -8.13 -11.85 13.37
CA PHE A 156 -9.20 -12.42 14.17
C PHE A 156 -9.25 -13.96 14.17
N LYS A 157 -8.36 -14.65 13.44
CA LYS A 157 -8.22 -16.12 13.45
C LYS A 157 -7.30 -16.66 14.56
N GLN A 158 -6.81 -15.81 15.47
CA GLN A 158 -5.96 -16.22 16.60
C GLN A 158 -6.78 -16.76 17.78
#